data_AF-A0A4R0YDA0-F1
#
_entry.id   AF-A0A4R0YDA0-F1
#
_cell.length_a   1.000
_cell.length_b   1.000
_cell.length_c   1.000
_cell.angle_alpha   90.00
_cell.angle_beta   90.00
_cell.angle_gamma   90.00
#
_symmetry.space_group_name_H-M   'P 1'
#
loop_
_entity.id
_entity.type
_entity.pdbx_description
1 polymer ?
#
loop_
_entity_poly.entity_id
_entity_poly.type
_entity_poly.pdbx_seq_one_letter_code
_entity_poly.pdbx_strand_id
1 'polypeptide(L)'
;MPSTIAELHLSGPYRHAQRALAAWLDLGHAAARRSLFQVRAALAALNAAERHQLARWLAWLAVAQQSRQQATPQGRILRLDHTLLQAMEEAMARLPSGFAQTQTQTRRLSA
;
A
#
# COMPACT_ATOMS: atom_id res chain seq x y z
N MET A 1 14.13 -22.46 -22.76
CA MET A 1 14.23 -22.24 -21.30
C MET A 1 12.89 -21.69 -20.84
N PRO A 2 11.95 -22.50 -20.35
CA PRO A 2 10.68 -22.00 -19.87
C PRO A 2 10.94 -21.17 -18.62
N SER A 3 10.56 -19.88 -18.62
CA SER A 3 10.60 -19.09 -17.40
C SER A 3 9.56 -19.66 -16.45
N THR A 4 10.03 -20.31 -15.38
CA THR A 4 9.21 -20.65 -14.23
C THR A 4 8.85 -19.34 -13.54
N ILE A 5 7.93 -18.57 -14.12
CA ILE A 5 7.25 -17.51 -13.39
C ILE A 5 6.50 -18.27 -12.31
N ALA A 6 7.06 -18.32 -11.10
CA ALA A 6 6.35 -18.80 -9.94
C ALA A 6 5.04 -18.03 -9.89
N GLU A 7 3.92 -18.73 -10.10
CA GLU A 7 2.62 -18.11 -9.97
C GLU A 7 2.58 -17.46 -8.60
N LEU A 8 2.31 -16.15 -8.59
CA LEU A 8 2.26 -15.35 -7.38
C LEU A 8 1.01 -15.80 -6.60
N HIS A 9 1.12 -16.94 -5.91
CA HIS A 9 0.10 -17.47 -5.04
C HIS A 9 0.03 -16.58 -3.80
N LEU A 10 -0.77 -15.53 -3.92
CA LEU A 10 -1.18 -14.75 -2.77
C LEU A 10 -1.95 -15.67 -1.83
N SER A 11 -1.60 -15.67 -0.56
CA SER A 11 -2.33 -16.46 0.43
C SER A 11 -3.76 -15.93 0.59
N GLY A 12 -4.67 -16.79 1.06
CA GLY A 12 -6.02 -16.37 1.45
C GLY A 12 -6.01 -15.21 2.47
N PRO A 13 -5.23 -15.31 3.57
CA PRO A 13 -5.07 -14.23 4.55
C PRO A 13 -4.60 -12.92 3.94
N TYR A 14 -3.58 -12.96 3.07
CA TYR A 14 -3.08 -11.76 2.39
C TYR A 14 -4.17 -11.07 1.56
N ARG A 15 -4.88 -11.83 0.71
CA ARG A 15 -5.96 -11.25 -0.12
C ARG A 15 -7.07 -10.65 0.73
N HIS A 16 -7.41 -11.29 1.85
CA HIS A 16 -8.43 -10.78 2.77
C HIS A 16 -7.97 -9.46 3.41
N ALA A 17 -6.75 -9.42 3.95
CA ALA A 17 -6.20 -8.22 4.57
C ALA A 17 -6.05 -7.06 3.58
N GLN A 18 -5.58 -7.33 2.35
CA GLN A 18 -5.46 -6.33 1.30
C GLN A 18 -6.82 -5.72 0.95
N ARG A 19 -7.87 -6.54 0.77
CA ARG A 19 -9.22 -6.05 0.46
C ARG A 19 -9.83 -5.28 1.62
N ALA A 20 -9.70 -5.79 2.85
CA ALA A 20 -10.21 -5.11 4.03
C ALA A 20 -9.54 -3.74 4.22
N LEU A 21 -8.22 -3.67 4.01
CA LEU A 21 -7.47 -2.42 4.10
C LEU A 21 -7.81 -1.45 2.96
N ALA A 22 -7.92 -1.93 1.72
CA ALA A 22 -8.33 -1.10 0.59
C ALA A 22 -9.72 -0.49 0.81
N ALA A 23 -10.71 -1.32 1.16
CA ALA A 23 -12.04 -0.85 1.48
C ALA A 23 -12.02 0.18 2.62
N TRP A 24 -11.23 -0.07 3.67
CA TRP A 24 -11.08 0.87 4.76
C TRP A 24 -10.52 2.22 4.32
N LEU A 25 -9.50 2.23 3.44
CA LEU A 25 -8.91 3.46 2.90
C LEU A 25 -9.91 4.28 2.07
N ASP A 26 -10.88 3.64 1.43
CA ASP A 26 -11.92 4.31 0.65
C ASP A 26 -13.09 4.83 1.52
N LEU A 27 -13.25 4.32 2.75
CA LEU A 27 -14.33 4.75 3.65
C LEU A 27 -14.09 6.16 4.21
N GLY A 28 -15.19 6.91 4.36
CA GLY A 28 -15.25 8.14 5.16
C GLY A 28 -15.10 7.88 6.67
N HIS A 29 -14.74 8.93 7.42
CA HIS A 29 -14.30 8.86 8.82
C HIS A 29 -15.22 8.07 9.78
N ALA A 30 -16.55 8.18 9.65
CA ALA A 30 -17.49 7.49 10.54
C ALA A 30 -17.53 5.97 10.30
N ALA A 31 -17.53 5.55 9.03
CA ALA A 31 -17.54 4.13 8.66
C ALA A 31 -16.17 3.46 8.88
N ALA A 32 -15.09 4.23 8.73
CA ALA A 32 -13.72 3.77 8.99
C ALA A 32 -13.48 3.39 10.46
N ARG A 33 -14.15 4.05 11.43
CA ARG A 33 -14.02 3.68 12.85
C ARG A 33 -14.63 2.31 13.16
N ARG A 34 -15.79 2.01 12.57
CA ARG A 34 -16.50 0.73 12.81
C ARG A 34 -15.75 -0.46 12.23
N SER A 35 -15.07 -0.26 11.10
CA SER A 35 -14.28 -1.29 10.41
C SER A 35 -12.84 -1.39 10.91
N LEU A 36 -12.37 -0.47 11.76
CA LEU A 36 -10.98 -0.43 12.23
C LEU A 36 -10.56 -1.75 12.90
N PHE A 37 -11.41 -2.32 13.74
CA PHE A 37 -11.12 -3.58 14.43
C PHE A 37 -11.00 -4.75 13.45
N GLN A 38 -11.90 -4.82 12.46
CA GLN A 38 -11.88 -5.85 11.43
C GLN A 38 -10.57 -5.80 10.62
N VAL A 39 -10.12 -4.60 10.26
CA VAL A 39 -8.83 -4.42 9.55
C VAL A 39 -7.67 -4.87 10.42
N ARG A 40 -7.64 -4.49 11.71
CA ARG A 40 -6.58 -4.92 12.63
C ARG A 40 -6.55 -6.44 12.82
N ALA A 41 -7.71 -7.09 12.91
CA ALA A 41 -7.80 -8.55 12.98
C ALA A 41 -7.26 -9.22 11.71
N ALA A 42 -7.61 -8.69 10.53
CA ALA A 42 -7.10 -9.20 9.26
C ALA A 42 -5.57 -9.04 9.14
N LEU A 43 -5.01 -7.92 9.62
CA LEU A 43 -3.56 -7.69 9.65
C LEU A 43 -2.84 -8.59 10.67
N ALA A 44 -3.48 -8.90 11.80
CA ALA A 44 -2.93 -9.79 12.81
C ALA A 44 -2.72 -11.22 12.30
N ALA A 45 -3.53 -11.67 11.33
CA ALA A 45 -3.41 -12.98 10.70
C ALA A 45 -2.23 -13.10 9.71
N LEU A 46 -1.58 -11.99 9.37
CA LEU A 46 -0.48 -11.98 8.40
C LEU A 46 0.86 -12.34 9.04
N ASN A 47 1.60 -13.20 8.36
CA ASN A 47 3.00 -13.47 8.69
C ASN A 47 3.93 -12.30 8.27
N ALA A 48 5.20 -12.36 8.65
CA ALA A 48 6.16 -11.29 8.39
C ALA A 48 6.37 -11.02 6.88
N ALA A 49 6.43 -12.06 6.05
CA ALA A 49 6.61 -11.91 4.61
C ALA A 49 5.38 -11.25 3.95
N GLU A 50 4.18 -11.65 4.37
CA GLU A 50 2.92 -11.06 3.90
C GLU A 50 2.77 -9.60 4.34
N ARG A 51 3.18 -9.28 5.57
CA ARG A 51 3.23 -7.88 6.07
C ARG A 51 4.17 -7.03 5.24
N HIS A 52 5.36 -7.56 4.91
CA HIS A 52 6.31 -6.84 4.05
C HIS A 52 5.74 -6.62 2.64
N GLN A 53 5.09 -7.63 2.07
CA GLN A 53 4.44 -7.52 0.76
C GLN A 53 3.29 -6.50 0.79
N LEU A 54 2.50 -6.45 1.88
CA LEU A 54 1.44 -5.48 2.06
C LEU A 54 1.99 -4.06 2.21
N ALA A 55 3.08 -3.88 2.95
CA ALA A 55 3.78 -2.61 3.08
C ALA A 55 4.31 -2.10 1.72
N ARG A 56 4.89 -2.99 0.89
CA ARG A 56 5.30 -2.65 -0.48
C ARG A 56 4.12 -2.26 -1.36
N TRP A 57 2.98 -2.94 -1.24
CA TRP A 57 1.76 -2.56 -1.95
C TRP A 57 1.27 -1.17 -1.52
N LEU A 58 1.27 -0.87 -0.22
CA LEU A 58 0.92 0.45 0.32
C LEU A 58 1.87 1.56 -0.14
N ALA A 59 3.18 1.26 -0.22
CA ALA A 59 4.18 2.19 -0.72
C ALA A 59 3.88 2.59 -2.18
N TRP A 60 3.56 1.62 -3.05
CA TRP A 60 3.14 1.89 -4.42
C TRP A 60 1.82 2.67 -4.50
N LEU A 61 0.86 2.36 -3.62
CA LEU A 61 -0.39 3.12 -3.52
C LEU A 61 -0.12 4.58 -3.15
N ALA A 62 0.77 4.84 -2.18
CA ALA A 62 1.15 6.19 -1.79
C ALA A 62 1.80 6.95 -2.95
N VAL A 63 2.72 6.33 -3.70
CA VAL A 63 3.33 6.95 -4.90
C VAL A 63 2.28 7.26 -5.96
N ALA A 64 1.34 6.34 -6.21
CA ALA A 64 0.24 6.57 -7.14
C ALA A 64 -0.63 7.76 -6.72
N GLN A 65 -0.98 7.86 -5.43
CA GLN A 65 -1.74 9.00 -4.88
C GLN A 65 -0.96 10.32 -4.99
N GLN A 66 0.34 10.31 -4.67
CA GLN A 66 1.23 11.48 -4.82
C GLN A 66 1.28 11.97 -6.26
N SER A 67 1.44 11.07 -7.23
CA SER A 67 1.44 11.45 -8.66
C SER A 67 0.14 12.11 -9.12
N ARG A 68 -0.99 11.79 -8.45
CA ARG A 68 -2.31 12.37 -8.71
C ARG A 68 -2.60 13.62 -7.86
N GLN A 69 -1.63 14.08 -7.06
CA GLN A 69 -1.81 15.17 -6.08
C GLN A 69 -2.95 14.90 -5.09
N GLN A 70 -3.21 13.62 -4.80
CA GLN A 70 -4.23 13.17 -3.86
C GLN A 70 -3.64 12.95 -2.47
N ALA A 71 -4.51 13.00 -1.45
CA ALA A 71 -4.12 12.76 -0.07
C ALA A 71 -3.55 11.34 0.09
N THR A 72 -2.40 11.25 0.75
CA THR A 72 -1.67 9.99 0.88
C THR A 72 -2.11 9.23 2.14
N PRO A 73 -2.01 7.89 2.17
CA PRO A 73 -2.64 7.09 3.22
C PRO A 73 -1.89 7.08 4.58
N GLN A 74 -0.70 7.68 4.68
CA GLN A 74 0.20 7.67 5.84
C GLN A 74 -0.52 8.02 7.14
N GLY A 75 -1.24 9.15 7.18
CA GLY A 75 -1.88 9.61 8.41
C GLY A 75 -2.99 8.67 8.90
N ARG A 76 -3.64 7.96 7.97
CA ARG A 76 -4.62 6.93 8.30
C ARG A 76 -3.93 5.66 8.81
N ILE A 77 -2.89 5.20 8.10
CA ILE A 77 -2.13 4.00 8.47
C ILE A 77 -1.48 4.18 9.85
N LEU A 78 -0.96 5.36 10.18
CA LEU A 78 -0.41 5.69 11.49
C LEU A 78 -1.40 5.39 12.64
N ARG A 79 -2.67 5.73 12.44
CA ARG A 79 -3.74 5.48 13.44
C ARG A 79 -4.18 4.02 13.51
N LEU A 80 -3.93 3.27 12.45
CA LEU A 80 -4.28 1.86 12.35
C LEU A 80 -3.21 0.98 13.02
N ASP A 81 -1.97 1.10 12.55
CA ASP A 81 -0.83 0.29 12.97
C ASP A 81 0.48 1.04 12.67
N HIS A 82 1.22 1.40 13.72
CA HIS A 82 2.49 2.11 13.59
C HIS A 82 3.59 1.26 12.94
N THR A 83 3.62 -0.04 13.20
CA THR A 83 4.63 -0.94 12.62
C THR A 83 4.43 -1.11 11.12
N LEU A 84 3.17 -1.12 10.67
CA LEU A 84 2.83 -1.15 9.26
C LEU A 84 3.23 0.15 8.55
N LEU A 85 3.08 1.30 9.21
CA LEU A 85 3.55 2.58 8.68
C LEU A 85 5.05 2.56 8.47
N GLN A 86 5.83 2.16 9.48
CA GLN A 86 7.29 2.08 9.37
C GLN A 86 7.71 1.17 8.23
N ALA A 87 7.12 -0.02 8.12
CA ALA A 87 7.40 -0.94 7.02
C ALA A 87 7.03 -0.35 5.64
N MET A 88 5.96 0.43 5.55
CA MET A 88 5.56 1.13 4.33
C MET A 88 6.57 2.21 3.96
N GLU A 89 7.03 3.01 4.92
CA GLU A 89 8.02 4.07 4.69
C GLU A 89 9.36 3.50 4.26
N GLU A 90 9.81 2.40 4.90
CA GLU A 90 10.98 1.65 4.45
C GLU A 90 10.81 1.11 3.02
N ALA A 91 9.64 0.57 2.71
CA ALA A 91 9.36 0.07 1.37
C ALA A 91 9.36 1.20 0.34
N MET A 92 8.81 2.38 0.69
CA MET A 92 8.85 3.59 -0.14
C MET A 92 10.28 4.03 -0.42
N ALA A 93 11.16 4.04 0.59
CA ALA A 93 12.56 4.41 0.43
C ALA A 93 13.34 3.45 -0.49
N ARG A 94 12.88 2.20 -0.61
CA ARG A 94 13.47 1.18 -1.50
C ARG A 94 12.82 1.11 -2.88
N LEU A 95 11.80 1.93 -3.17
CA LEU A 95 11.18 1.96 -4.49
C LEU A 95 12.17 2.53 -5.52
N PRO A 96 12.17 2.00 -6.76
CA PRO A 96 13.01 2.56 -7.81
C PRO A 96 12.62 4.02 -8.08
N SER A 97 13.57 4.92 -7.85
CA SER A 97 13.45 6.38 -7.92
C SER A 97 13.09 6.93 -9.31
N GLY A 98 13.07 6.09 -10.35
CA GLY A 98 12.72 6.47 -11.71
C GLY A 98 11.26 6.90 -11.89
N PHE A 99 10.30 6.35 -11.14
CA PHE A 99 8.88 6.64 -11.37
C PHE A 99 8.43 8.03 -10.92
N ALA A 100 9.14 8.66 -9.98
CA ALA A 100 8.84 10.03 -9.55
C ALA A 100 9.43 11.10 -10.49
N GLN A 101 10.54 10.81 -11.19
CA GLN A 101 11.24 11.79 -12.03
C GLN A 101 10.75 11.82 -13.49
N THR A 102 10.25 10.70 -14.03
CA THR A 102 9.80 10.64 -15.43
C THR A 102 8.61 11.56 -15.74
N GLN A 103 7.77 11.89 -14.75
CA GLN A 103 6.61 12.78 -14.95
C GLN A 103 6.97 14.28 -15.00
N THR A 104 8.02 14.71 -14.29
CA THR A 104 8.47 16.12 -14.35
C THR A 104 9.00 16.47 -15.73
N GLN A 105 9.58 15.51 -16.45
CA GLN A 105 10.06 15.69 -17.82
C GLN A 105 8.92 15.70 -18.85
N THR A 106 7.90 14.86 -18.72
CA THR A 106 6.76 14.82 -19.67
C THR A 106 5.88 16.08 -19.58
N ARG A 107 5.84 16.77 -18.43
CA ARG A 107 5.08 18.03 -18.27
C ARG A 107 5.80 19.27 -18.83
N ARG A 108 7.08 19.16 -19.24
CA ARG A 108 7.89 20.25 -19.80
C ARG A 108 8.02 20.21 -21.33
N LEU A 109 7.17 19.45 -22.01
CA LEU A 109 7.07 19.45 -23.47
C LEU A 109 5.66 19.85 -23.89
N SER A 110 5.38 21.14 -23.74
CA SER A 110 4.29 21.80 -24.47
C SER A 110 4.89 23.04 -25.11
N ALA A 111 4.99 22.97 -26.43
CA ALA A 111 5.36 24.03 -27.36
C ALA A 111 4.22 25.05 -27.53
#